data_AF-A0A520IRM1-F1
#
_entry.id   AF-A0A520IRM1-F1
#
_cell.length_a   1.000
_cell.length_b   1.000
_cell.length_c   1.000
_cell.angle_alpha   90.00
_cell.angle_beta   90.00
_cell.angle_gamma   90.00
#
_symmetry.space_group_name_H-M   'P 1'
#
loop_
_entity.id
_entity.type
_entity.pdbx_description
1 polymer ?
#
loop_
_entity_poly.entity_id
_entity_poly.type
_entity_poly.pdbx_seq_one_letter_code
_entity_poly.pdbx_strand_id
1 'polypeptide(L)'
;MEIVAADIGGTHARFAIAEVENGRVVSLGEPATLKTADHASLQTAYQAFEAGLGRPLPRALAIAVASPVANDVIRLTNNPWIIRKSLITERLKADQWVVVNDFGAVGHAVAQVPSSDFIHLCGPDTPLPSEGITTICGPGTGLGVAQLLRRKDGYQVLETEGGHMDFAPLDGIEDALLKRLRKTFTRVSAERVVAGPGIVAIYETLAALEGRAVPSHDDKTIWTEAIDGTDSIALAALDRFCLALGAVAG
;
A
#
# COMPACT_ATOMS: atom_id res chain seq x y z
N MET A 1 24.97 -10.47 1.76
CA MET A 1 25.14 -9.37 2.73
C MET A 1 23.87 -9.24 3.55
N GLU A 2 23.98 -8.86 4.83
CA GLU A 2 22.79 -8.56 5.64
C GLU A 2 22.39 -7.09 5.47
N ILE A 3 21.09 -6.81 5.44
CA ILE A 3 20.51 -5.48 5.51
C ILE A 3 19.41 -5.44 6.57
N VAL A 4 19.10 -4.26 7.07
CA VAL A 4 17.82 -4.02 7.75
C VAL A 4 16.79 -3.61 6.72
N ALA A 5 15.67 -4.31 6.67
CA ALA A 5 14.47 -3.90 5.95
C ALA A 5 13.49 -3.25 6.93
N ALA A 6 13.03 -2.04 6.63
CA ALA A 6 12.12 -1.28 7.47
C ALA A 6 10.87 -0.89 6.67
N ASP A 7 9.68 -1.22 7.19
CA ASP A 7 8.38 -0.81 6.66
C ASP A 7 7.73 0.15 7.65
N ILE A 8 7.64 1.43 7.28
CA ILE A 8 7.21 2.51 8.17
C ILE A 8 5.84 3.02 7.73
N GLY A 9 4.81 2.62 8.47
CA GLY A 9 3.44 3.07 8.31
C GLY A 9 3.05 4.18 9.29
N GLY A 10 1.73 4.43 9.34
CA GLY A 10 1.12 5.38 10.27
C GLY A 10 1.19 4.90 11.73
N THR A 11 0.63 3.73 12.00
CA THR A 11 0.48 3.16 13.36
C THR A 11 1.57 2.19 13.75
N HIS A 12 2.19 1.52 12.78
CA HIS A 12 3.20 0.49 13.01
C HIS A 12 4.44 0.74 12.16
N ALA A 13 5.59 0.42 12.73
CA ALA A 13 6.86 0.30 12.05
C ALA A 13 7.33 -1.16 12.20
N ARG A 14 7.69 -1.80 11.09
CA ARG A 14 8.19 -3.18 11.08
C ARG A 14 9.65 -3.18 10.67
N PHE A 15 10.45 -3.96 11.36
CA PHE A 15 11.87 -4.12 11.05
C PHE A 15 12.22 -5.60 10.96
N ALA A 16 13.02 -5.96 9.97
CA ALA A 16 13.53 -7.32 9.80
C ALA A 16 14.98 -7.29 9.31
N ILE A 17 15.71 -8.36 9.58
CA ILE A 17 17.01 -8.61 8.93
C ILE A 17 16.74 -9.39 7.65
N ALA A 18 17.28 -8.93 6.54
CA ALA A 18 17.23 -9.65 5.27
C ALA A 18 18.65 -9.99 4.80
N GLU A 19 18.81 -11.18 4.23
CA GLU A 19 20.02 -11.58 3.55
C GLU A 19 19.84 -11.40 2.04
N VAL A 20 20.80 -10.70 1.43
CA VAL A 20 20.81 -10.39 0.00
C VAL A 20 22.04 -11.01 -0.66
N GLU A 21 21.81 -11.80 -1.70
CA GLU A 21 22.85 -12.41 -2.54
C GLU A 21 22.54 -12.19 -4.01
N ASN A 22 23.54 -11.75 -4.79
CA ASN A 22 23.40 -11.51 -6.23
C ASN A 22 22.17 -10.64 -6.60
N GLY A 23 21.89 -9.62 -5.78
CA GLY A 23 20.76 -8.71 -5.98
C GLY A 23 19.39 -9.29 -5.64
N ARG A 24 19.33 -10.46 -4.98
CA ARG A 24 18.09 -11.12 -4.56
C ARG A 24 18.02 -11.27 -3.05
N VAL A 25 16.82 -11.10 -2.48
CA VAL A 25 16.55 -11.52 -1.10
C VAL A 25 16.52 -13.04 -1.04
N VAL A 26 17.41 -13.64 -0.27
CA VAL A 26 17.50 -15.11 -0.10
C VAL A 26 16.96 -15.58 1.26
N SER A 27 16.89 -14.68 2.24
CA SER A 27 16.30 -14.93 3.54
C SER A 27 15.73 -13.64 4.12
N LEU A 28 14.62 -13.76 4.84
CA LEU A 28 13.99 -12.66 5.59
C LEU A 28 13.66 -13.19 6.99
N GLY A 29 14.22 -12.54 8.01
CA GLY A 29 13.93 -12.87 9.40
C GLY A 29 12.53 -12.44 9.84
N GLU A 30 12.10 -12.94 10.99
CA GLU A 30 10.82 -12.56 11.60
C GLU A 30 10.74 -11.04 11.84
N PRO A 31 9.65 -10.38 11.40
CA PRO A 31 9.53 -8.93 11.54
C PRO A 31 9.20 -8.54 12.98
N ALA A 32 10.02 -7.67 13.57
CA ALA A 32 9.70 -6.97 14.79
C ALA A 32 8.72 -5.83 14.48
N THR A 33 7.49 -5.94 14.98
CA THR A 33 6.47 -4.89 14.83
C THR A 33 6.43 -3.99 16.05
N LEU A 34 6.73 -2.71 15.85
CA LEU A 34 6.72 -1.68 16.89
C LEU A 34 5.57 -0.69 16.63
N LYS A 35 4.89 -0.25 17.68
CA LYS A 35 3.89 0.82 17.57
C LYS A 35 4.60 2.15 17.43
N THR A 36 4.25 2.93 16.43
CA THR A 36 4.89 4.22 16.17
C THR A 36 4.68 5.21 17.32
N ALA A 37 3.52 5.14 17.99
CA ALA A 37 3.18 5.96 19.15
C ALA A 37 4.08 5.71 20.38
N ASP A 38 4.70 4.54 20.49
CA ASP A 38 5.56 4.16 21.62
C ASP A 38 7.00 4.69 21.45
N HIS A 39 7.31 5.32 20.31
CA HIS A 39 8.64 5.85 20.01
C HIS A 39 8.56 7.28 19.48
N ALA A 40 9.45 8.16 19.95
CA ALA A 40 9.45 9.57 19.57
C ALA A 40 9.88 9.82 18.11
N SER A 41 10.61 8.88 17.50
CA SER A 41 11.17 8.99 16.15
C SER A 41 11.53 7.63 15.55
N LEU A 42 11.80 7.62 14.24
CA LEU A 42 12.41 6.46 13.55
C LEU A 42 13.71 6.01 14.25
N GLN A 43 14.54 6.95 14.70
CA GLN A 43 15.80 6.63 15.38
C GLN A 43 15.57 5.82 16.66
N THR A 44 14.62 6.25 17.49
CA THR A 44 14.30 5.55 18.75
C THR A 44 13.68 4.18 18.51
N ALA A 45 12.87 4.02 17.45
CA ALA A 45 12.33 2.71 17.06
C ALA A 45 13.42 1.78 16.52
N TYR A 46 14.34 2.31 15.69
CA TYR A 46 15.47 1.56 15.15
C TYR A 46 16.42 1.06 16.24
N GLN A 47 16.67 1.88 17.27
CA GLN A 47 17.45 1.51 18.45
C GLN A 47 16.73 0.46 19.32
N ALA A 48 15.40 0.56 19.44
CA ALA A 48 14.61 -0.47 20.14
C ALA A 48 14.67 -1.81 19.41
N PHE A 49 14.64 -1.81 18.08
CA PHE A 49 14.86 -3.00 17.26
C PHE A 49 16.27 -3.59 17.46
N GLU A 50 17.33 -2.76 17.41
CA GLU A 50 18.70 -3.19 17.70
C GLU A 50 18.82 -3.85 19.08
N ALA A 51 18.24 -3.24 20.11
CA ALA A 51 18.25 -3.77 21.46
C ALA A 51 17.49 -5.11 21.56
N GLY A 52 16.33 -5.21 20.90
CA GLY A 52 15.53 -6.44 20.85
C GLY A 52 16.22 -7.59 20.11
N LEU A 53 17.02 -7.27 19.08
CA LEU A 53 17.83 -8.25 18.34
C LEU A 53 19.03 -8.75 19.15
N GLY A 54 19.51 -7.97 20.12
CA GLY A 54 20.62 -8.34 21.00
C GLY A 54 22.00 -8.36 20.33
N ARG A 55 22.13 -7.75 19.14
CA ARG A 55 23.40 -7.58 18.41
C ARG A 55 23.39 -6.29 17.59
N PRO A 56 24.56 -5.78 17.17
CA PRO A 56 24.62 -4.62 16.28
C PRO A 56 23.88 -4.85 14.96
N LEU A 57 23.20 -3.81 14.48
CA LEU A 57 22.51 -3.86 13.18
C LEU A 57 23.49 -3.79 11.99
N PRO A 58 23.15 -4.40 10.84
CA PRO A 58 23.85 -4.16 9.59
C PRO A 58 23.93 -2.67 9.24
N ARG A 59 25.02 -2.27 8.60
CA ARG A 59 25.23 -0.87 8.14
C ARG A 59 24.52 -0.55 6.83
N ALA A 60 23.70 -1.48 6.33
CA ALA A 60 22.89 -1.34 5.14
C ALA A 60 21.39 -1.36 5.50
N LEU A 61 20.62 -0.40 4.99
CA LEU A 61 19.24 -0.15 5.41
C LEU A 61 18.34 0.18 4.20
N ALA A 62 17.27 -0.59 4.01
CA ALA A 62 16.19 -0.25 3.09
C ALA A 62 14.95 0.19 3.87
N ILE A 63 14.39 1.36 3.56
CA ILE A 63 13.21 1.91 4.22
C ILE A 63 12.09 2.08 3.20
N ALA A 64 10.96 1.41 3.42
CA ALA A 64 9.70 1.66 2.76
C ALA A 64 8.86 2.62 3.61
N VAL A 65 8.28 3.65 2.99
CA VAL A 65 7.42 4.62 3.68
C VAL A 65 6.13 4.86 2.91
N ALA A 66 5.01 4.95 3.63
CA ALA A 66 3.69 5.29 3.07
C ALA A 66 3.55 6.81 2.84
N SER A 67 4.47 7.41 2.09
CA SER A 67 4.50 8.84 1.76
C SER A 67 5.40 9.08 0.54
N PRO A 68 5.20 10.16 -0.24
CA PRO A 68 6.10 10.53 -1.33
C PRO A 68 7.55 10.71 -0.85
N VAL A 69 8.49 10.11 -1.56
CA VAL A 69 9.92 10.10 -1.18
C VAL A 69 10.79 11.05 -2.01
N ALA A 70 10.24 11.90 -2.86
CA ALA A 70 11.05 12.75 -3.75
C ALA A 70 11.94 13.76 -3.01
N ASN A 71 11.53 14.22 -1.83
CA ASN A 71 12.22 15.25 -1.07
C ASN A 71 13.15 14.67 0.01
N ASP A 72 14.10 15.48 0.49
CA ASP A 72 14.97 15.12 1.62
C ASP A 72 14.17 14.91 2.92
N VAL A 73 13.09 15.68 3.10
CA VAL A 73 12.22 15.61 4.27
C VAL A 73 10.95 14.86 3.92
N ILE A 74 10.74 13.72 4.59
CA ILE A 74 9.53 12.91 4.49
C ILE A 74 8.71 13.11 5.75
N ARG A 75 7.44 13.48 5.55
CA ARG A 75 6.43 13.57 6.60
C ARG A 75 5.39 12.49 6.38
N LEU A 76 5.08 11.75 7.43
CA LEU A 76 4.08 10.70 7.37
C LEU A 76 2.72 11.28 7.79
N THR A 77 1.65 10.92 7.10
CA THR A 77 0.31 11.51 7.33
C THR A 77 -0.26 11.16 8.70
N ASN A 78 -0.06 9.92 9.15
CA ASN A 78 -0.61 9.37 10.39
C ASN A 78 0.47 9.00 11.42
N ASN A 79 1.67 9.59 11.30
CA ASN A 79 2.80 9.32 12.18
C ASN A 79 3.57 10.63 12.38
N PRO A 80 3.82 11.09 13.63
CA PRO A 80 4.48 12.37 13.88
C PRO A 80 5.97 12.39 13.51
N TRP A 81 6.55 11.26 13.10
CA TRP A 81 7.96 11.19 12.73
C TRP A 81 8.24 12.00 11.46
N ILE A 82 9.39 12.67 11.49
CA ILE A 82 9.97 13.34 10.33
C ILE A 82 11.26 12.61 10.00
N ILE A 83 11.32 12.03 8.79
CA ILE A 83 12.52 11.37 8.29
C ILE A 83 13.26 12.37 7.41
N ARG A 84 14.53 12.63 7.74
CA ARG A 84 15.44 13.44 6.92
C ARG A 84 16.49 12.52 6.33
N LYS A 85 16.48 12.33 5.02
CA LYS A 85 17.37 11.40 4.33
C LYS A 85 18.84 11.72 4.60
N SER A 86 19.19 13.00 4.55
CA SER A 86 20.50 13.56 4.90
C SER A 86 21.03 13.16 6.29
N LEU A 87 20.16 12.79 7.23
CA LEU A 87 20.54 12.42 8.59
C LEU A 87 20.55 10.90 8.86
N ILE A 88 20.21 10.06 7.88
CA ILE A 88 20.11 8.61 8.06
C ILE A 88 21.46 8.02 8.50
N THR A 89 22.54 8.37 7.82
CA THR A 89 23.87 7.82 8.12
C THR A 89 24.34 8.18 9.53
N GLU A 90 24.15 9.43 9.94
CA GLU A 90 24.53 9.88 11.29
C GLU A 90 23.64 9.25 12.37
N ARG A 91 22.31 9.29 12.19
CA ARG A 91 21.35 8.92 13.25
C ARG A 91 21.11 7.43 13.37
N LEU A 92 21.14 6.70 12.25
CA LEU A 92 20.85 5.26 12.19
C LEU A 92 22.11 4.42 11.99
N LYS A 93 23.29 5.05 11.85
CA LYS A 93 24.59 4.36 11.60
C LYS A 93 24.58 3.47 10.35
N ALA A 94 23.77 3.83 9.36
CA ALA A 94 23.66 3.14 8.08
C ALA A 94 24.45 3.86 6.99
N ASP A 95 25.49 3.23 6.46
CA ASP A 95 26.34 3.80 5.40
C ASP A 95 25.70 3.67 4.03
N GLN A 96 25.01 2.57 3.81
CA GLN A 96 24.28 2.29 2.58
C GLN A 96 22.81 2.31 2.91
N TRP A 97 22.06 3.18 2.27
CA TRP A 97 20.63 3.24 2.51
C TRP A 97 19.85 3.61 1.26
N VAL A 98 18.61 3.14 1.22
CA VAL A 98 17.63 3.53 0.23
C VAL A 98 16.30 3.79 0.95
N VAL A 99 15.60 4.82 0.48
CA VAL A 99 14.23 5.11 0.92
C VAL A 99 13.33 5.07 -0.31
N VAL A 100 12.36 4.18 -0.30
CA VAL A 100 11.38 3.96 -1.36
C VAL A 100 9.97 4.22 -0.84
N ASN A 101 9.05 4.54 -1.74
CA ASN A 101 7.63 4.48 -1.42
C ASN A 101 7.22 3.03 -1.08
N ASP A 102 6.19 2.85 -0.27
CA ASP A 102 5.64 1.54 0.11
C ASP A 102 5.23 0.69 -1.11
N PHE A 103 4.56 1.26 -2.10
CA PHE A 103 4.27 0.56 -3.36
C PHE A 103 5.49 0.38 -4.26
N GLY A 104 6.49 1.25 -4.14
CA GLY A 104 7.82 0.99 -4.70
C GLY A 104 8.43 -0.29 -4.14
N ALA A 105 8.36 -0.48 -2.81
CA ALA A 105 8.83 -1.69 -2.14
C ALA A 105 8.02 -2.93 -2.56
N VAL A 106 6.70 -2.82 -2.66
CA VAL A 106 5.84 -3.91 -3.21
C VAL A 106 6.26 -4.25 -4.64
N GLY A 107 6.57 -3.25 -5.48
CA GLY A 107 7.11 -3.47 -6.82
C GLY A 107 8.39 -4.31 -6.84
N HIS A 108 9.32 -4.02 -5.93
CA HIS A 108 10.55 -4.81 -5.76
C HIS A 108 10.27 -6.22 -5.23
N ALA A 109 9.24 -6.41 -4.39
CA ALA A 109 8.82 -7.72 -3.92
C ALA A 109 8.22 -8.55 -5.06
N VAL A 110 7.26 -8.00 -5.82
CA VAL A 110 6.66 -8.65 -7.01
C VAL A 110 7.74 -9.05 -8.03
N ALA A 111 8.81 -8.28 -8.12
CA ALA A 111 9.94 -8.60 -8.99
C ALA A 111 10.67 -9.91 -8.60
N GLN A 112 10.62 -10.32 -7.33
CA GLN A 112 11.54 -11.31 -6.76
C GLN A 112 10.88 -12.53 -6.11
N VAL A 113 9.66 -12.38 -5.57
CA VAL A 113 8.95 -13.49 -4.91
C VAL A 113 8.60 -14.60 -5.91
N PRO A 114 8.56 -15.87 -5.45
CA PRO A 114 8.21 -17.00 -6.32
C PRO A 114 6.75 -16.91 -6.78
N SER A 115 6.44 -17.61 -7.89
CA SER A 115 5.07 -17.68 -8.42
C SER A 115 4.06 -18.27 -7.43
N SER A 116 4.53 -19.05 -6.44
CA SER A 116 3.70 -19.62 -5.37
C SER A 116 3.08 -18.58 -4.45
N ASP A 117 3.63 -17.37 -4.41
CA ASP A 117 3.15 -16.29 -3.55
C ASP A 117 2.04 -15.46 -4.24
N PHE A 118 1.68 -15.83 -5.48
CA PHE A 118 0.60 -15.21 -6.23
C PHE A 118 -0.58 -16.15 -6.37
N ILE A 119 -1.79 -15.58 -6.30
CA ILE A 119 -3.04 -16.27 -6.60
C ILE A 119 -3.54 -15.75 -7.95
N HIS A 120 -3.75 -16.65 -8.90
CA HIS A 120 -4.36 -16.29 -10.18
C HIS A 120 -5.86 -16.00 -9.97
N LEU A 121 -6.30 -14.79 -10.35
CA LEU A 121 -7.69 -14.35 -10.20
C LEU A 121 -8.47 -14.46 -11.52
N CYS A 122 -7.93 -13.90 -12.61
CA CYS A 122 -8.60 -13.85 -13.91
C CYS A 122 -7.59 -13.68 -15.06
N GLY A 123 -8.09 -13.82 -16.28
CA GLY A 123 -7.30 -13.75 -17.50
C GLY A 123 -6.71 -15.11 -17.93
N PRO A 124 -5.77 -15.12 -18.87
CA PRO A 124 -5.08 -16.34 -19.28
C PRO A 124 -4.25 -16.92 -18.12
N ASP A 125 -4.45 -18.20 -17.82
CA ASP A 125 -3.68 -18.95 -16.82
C ASP A 125 -2.26 -19.21 -17.31
N THR A 126 -1.44 -18.17 -17.24
CA THR A 126 -0.06 -18.15 -17.71
C THR A 126 0.83 -17.43 -16.69
N PRO A 127 2.12 -17.80 -16.58
CA PRO A 127 3.03 -17.11 -15.67
C PRO A 127 3.12 -15.61 -15.97
N LEU A 128 3.42 -14.82 -14.93
CA LEU A 128 3.77 -13.41 -15.12
C LEU A 128 4.89 -13.28 -16.15
N PRO A 129 4.82 -12.29 -17.06
CA PRO A 129 5.77 -12.17 -18.15
C PRO A 129 7.19 -11.92 -17.62
N SER A 130 8.18 -12.60 -18.22
CA SER A 130 9.59 -12.45 -17.87
C SER A 130 10.21 -11.16 -18.42
N GLU A 131 9.59 -10.55 -19.43
CA GLU A 131 9.96 -9.26 -20.03
C GLU A 131 8.70 -8.41 -20.23
N GLY A 132 8.81 -7.08 -20.16
CA GLY A 132 7.70 -6.15 -20.38
C GLY A 132 7.22 -5.48 -19.09
N ILE A 133 6.01 -4.92 -19.13
CA ILE A 133 5.45 -4.09 -18.05
C ILE A 133 4.37 -4.87 -17.29
N THR A 134 4.46 -4.84 -15.97
CA THR A 134 3.41 -5.31 -15.06
C THR A 134 2.95 -4.14 -14.20
N THR A 135 1.65 -3.86 -14.21
CA THR A 135 1.04 -2.89 -13.29
C THR A 135 0.75 -3.57 -11.96
N ILE A 136 1.04 -2.85 -10.88
CA ILE A 136 0.78 -3.30 -9.51
C ILE A 136 -0.11 -2.25 -8.88
N CYS A 137 -1.30 -2.64 -8.44
CA CYS A 137 -2.22 -1.78 -7.72
C CYS A 137 -2.79 -2.52 -6.51
N GLY A 138 -3.03 -1.80 -5.42
CA GLY A 138 -3.52 -2.40 -4.19
C GLY A 138 -4.33 -1.41 -3.37
N PRO A 139 -5.63 -1.66 -3.16
CA PRO A 139 -6.43 -0.86 -2.25
C PRO A 139 -6.04 -1.15 -0.78
N GLY A 140 -5.90 -0.08 0.00
CA GLY A 140 -5.66 -0.08 1.44
C GLY A 140 -6.34 1.15 2.06
N THR A 141 -5.65 1.90 2.92
CA THR A 141 -6.14 3.22 3.34
C THR A 141 -6.28 4.19 2.16
N GLY A 142 -5.40 4.05 1.16
CA GLY A 142 -5.47 4.71 -0.15
C GLY A 142 -5.37 3.68 -1.28
N LEU A 143 -5.03 4.13 -2.48
CA LEU A 143 -4.81 3.27 -3.64
C LEU A 143 -3.40 3.47 -4.17
N GLY A 144 -2.50 2.57 -3.77
CA GLY A 144 -1.13 2.60 -4.26
C GLY A 144 -1.01 1.97 -5.65
N VAL A 145 -0.13 2.54 -6.47
CA VAL A 145 0.13 2.08 -7.84
C VAL A 145 1.62 2.17 -8.16
N ALA A 146 2.18 1.09 -8.70
CA ALA A 146 3.52 1.05 -9.24
C ALA A 146 3.54 0.28 -10.56
N GLN A 147 4.59 0.49 -11.36
CA GLN A 147 4.85 -0.31 -12.55
C GLN A 147 6.18 -1.04 -12.41
N LEU A 148 6.21 -2.30 -12.79
CA LEU A 148 7.39 -3.13 -12.88
C LEU A 148 7.75 -3.34 -14.35
N LEU A 149 8.89 -2.80 -14.77
CA LEU A 149 9.45 -3.03 -16.09
C LEU A 149 10.54 -4.10 -15.99
N ARG A 150 10.30 -5.29 -16.55
CA ARG A 150 11.30 -6.35 -16.68
C ARG A 150 11.99 -6.30 -18.05
N ARG A 151 13.30 -6.49 -18.04
CA ARG A 151 14.17 -6.61 -19.21
C ARG A 151 15.10 -7.81 -19.03
N LYS A 152 15.80 -8.21 -20.09
CA LYS A 152 16.74 -9.33 -20.05
C LYS A 152 17.86 -9.19 -19.00
N ASP A 153 18.24 -7.96 -18.69
CA ASP A 153 19.34 -7.59 -17.80
C ASP A 153 18.89 -7.21 -16.38
N GLY A 154 17.59 -7.21 -16.09
CA GLY A 154 17.08 -6.88 -14.77
C GLY A 154 15.67 -6.31 -14.78
N TYR A 155 15.34 -5.53 -13.76
CA TYR A 155 14.04 -4.87 -13.67
C TYR A 155 14.17 -3.47 -13.10
N GLN A 156 13.17 -2.64 -13.38
CA GLN A 156 13.02 -1.31 -12.82
C GLN A 156 11.61 -1.18 -12.25
N VAL A 157 11.51 -0.62 -11.05
CA VAL A 157 10.23 -0.22 -10.45
C VAL A 157 10.03 1.27 -10.68
N LEU A 158 8.85 1.63 -11.14
CA LEU A 158 8.40 3.01 -11.33
C LEU A 158 7.31 3.27 -10.29
N GLU A 159 7.64 4.07 -9.29
CA GLU A 159 6.68 4.57 -8.30
C GLU A 159 5.75 5.59 -8.97
N THR A 160 4.45 5.52 -8.70
CA THR A 160 3.47 6.42 -9.32
C THR A 160 2.40 6.86 -8.32
N GLU A 161 1.71 7.95 -8.64
CA GLU A 161 0.50 8.41 -7.95
C GLU A 161 -0.76 7.99 -8.74
N GLY A 162 -0.73 6.78 -9.33
CA GLY A 162 -1.76 6.31 -10.26
C GLY A 162 -3.17 6.24 -9.63
N GLY A 163 -3.26 6.01 -8.31
CA GLY A 163 -4.54 6.03 -7.59
C GLY A 163 -5.23 7.40 -7.58
N HIS A 164 -4.48 8.48 -7.85
CA HIS A 164 -5.01 9.84 -7.94
C HIS A 164 -5.48 10.24 -9.35
N MET A 165 -5.47 9.31 -10.33
CA MET A 165 -6.16 9.51 -11.61
C MET A 165 -7.67 9.63 -11.41
N ASP A 166 -8.37 10.27 -12.35
CA ASP A 166 -9.82 10.46 -12.26
C ASP A 166 -10.57 9.13 -12.30
N PHE A 167 -11.61 9.00 -11.48
CA PHE A 167 -12.54 7.88 -11.56
C PHE A 167 -13.40 8.01 -12.82
N ALA A 168 -13.43 6.97 -13.64
CA ALA A 168 -14.21 6.89 -14.88
C ALA A 168 -15.43 5.96 -14.67
N PRO A 169 -16.64 6.50 -14.43
CA PRO A 169 -17.82 5.67 -14.18
C PRO A 169 -18.25 4.91 -15.43
N LEU A 170 -18.71 3.67 -15.25
CA LEU A 170 -19.12 2.77 -16.33
C LEU A 170 -20.64 2.61 -16.46
N ASP A 171 -21.41 2.93 -15.42
CA ASP A 171 -22.87 2.81 -15.44
C ASP A 171 -23.60 3.83 -14.55
N GLY A 172 -24.94 3.78 -14.58
CA GLY A 172 -25.78 4.74 -13.87
C GLY A 172 -25.65 4.73 -12.35
N ILE A 173 -25.21 3.61 -11.73
CA ILE A 173 -24.95 3.58 -10.28
C ILE A 173 -23.63 4.30 -10.00
N GLU A 174 -22.60 4.08 -10.83
CA GLU A 174 -21.32 4.76 -10.71
C GLU A 174 -21.44 6.26 -11.03
N ASP A 175 -22.33 6.66 -11.92
CA ASP A 175 -22.70 8.07 -12.14
C ASP A 175 -23.32 8.70 -10.88
N ALA A 176 -24.22 7.97 -10.20
CA ALA A 176 -24.83 8.42 -8.95
C ALA A 176 -23.78 8.54 -7.83
N LEU A 177 -22.85 7.58 -7.75
CA LEU A 177 -21.73 7.59 -6.81
C LEU A 177 -20.80 8.78 -7.07
N LEU A 178 -20.41 8.99 -8.33
CA LEU A 178 -19.58 10.13 -8.74
C LEU A 178 -20.27 11.46 -8.38
N LYS A 179 -21.58 11.57 -8.64
CA LYS A 179 -22.37 12.75 -8.26
C LYS A 179 -22.42 12.96 -6.75
N ARG A 180 -22.50 11.89 -5.95
CA ARG A 180 -22.40 11.96 -4.48
C ARG A 180 -21.04 12.48 -4.05
N LEU A 181 -19.95 11.83 -4.49
CA LEU A 181 -18.58 12.16 -4.09
C LEU A 181 -18.15 13.58 -4.50
N ARG A 182 -18.64 14.08 -5.64
CA ARG A 182 -18.38 15.45 -6.10
C ARG A 182 -18.89 16.54 -5.16
N LYS A 183 -19.92 16.27 -4.35
CA LYS A 183 -20.40 17.22 -3.33
C LYS A 183 -19.34 17.53 -2.27
N THR A 184 -18.41 16.61 -2.05
CA THR A 184 -17.35 16.74 -1.02
C THR A 184 -16.01 17.10 -1.64
N PHE A 185 -15.59 16.41 -2.70
CA PHE A 185 -14.20 16.48 -3.19
C PHE A 185 -14.00 17.32 -4.45
N THR A 186 -15.07 17.74 -5.15
CA THR A 186 -15.04 18.33 -6.50
C THR A 186 -14.43 17.40 -7.57
N ARG A 187 -13.17 17.00 -7.40
CA ARG A 187 -12.47 15.97 -8.17
C ARG A 187 -12.56 14.63 -7.44
N VAL A 188 -12.94 13.57 -8.16
CA VAL A 188 -13.06 12.21 -7.60
C VAL A 188 -12.02 11.34 -8.27
N SER A 189 -10.98 10.95 -7.53
CA SER A 189 -9.96 10.03 -8.03
C SER A 189 -10.40 8.57 -7.88
N ALA A 190 -9.72 7.66 -8.58
CA ALA A 190 -9.90 6.22 -8.43
C ALA A 190 -9.77 5.79 -6.97
N GLU A 191 -8.81 6.32 -6.22
CA GLU A 191 -8.64 6.09 -4.77
C GLU A 191 -9.90 6.38 -3.94
N ARG A 192 -10.70 7.39 -4.31
CA ARG A 192 -11.91 7.74 -3.54
C ARG A 192 -13.02 6.69 -3.66
N VAL A 193 -12.89 5.77 -4.61
CA VAL A 193 -13.82 4.67 -4.87
C VAL A 193 -13.18 3.33 -4.51
N VAL A 194 -11.92 3.14 -4.93
CA VAL A 194 -11.16 1.88 -4.83
C VAL A 194 -10.08 2.00 -3.75
N ALA A 195 -10.53 2.29 -2.53
CA ALA A 195 -9.75 2.17 -1.30
C ALA A 195 -10.70 1.76 -0.16
N GLY A 196 -10.16 1.34 0.98
CA GLY A 196 -10.94 0.91 2.15
C GLY A 196 -12.07 1.88 2.51
N PRO A 197 -11.80 3.20 2.67
CA PRO A 197 -12.84 4.19 2.95
C PRO A 197 -13.87 4.40 1.83
N GLY A 198 -13.56 3.99 0.59
CA GLY A 198 -14.43 4.16 -0.57
C GLY A 198 -15.75 3.40 -0.45
N ILE A 199 -15.76 2.28 0.29
CA ILE A 199 -16.96 1.44 0.48
C ILE A 199 -18.13 2.21 1.10
N VAL A 200 -17.84 3.20 1.95
CA VAL A 200 -18.87 4.03 2.61
C VAL A 200 -19.70 4.76 1.58
N ALA A 201 -19.05 5.45 0.64
CA ALA A 201 -19.76 6.22 -0.39
C ALA A 201 -20.55 5.31 -1.35
N ILE A 202 -20.03 4.11 -1.62
CA ILE A 202 -20.73 3.09 -2.42
C ILE A 202 -22.00 2.65 -1.69
N TYR A 203 -21.87 2.22 -0.44
CA TYR A 203 -22.97 1.78 0.43
C TYR A 203 -24.07 2.85 0.52
N GLU A 204 -23.70 4.09 0.85
CA GLU A 204 -24.67 5.18 0.97
C GLU A 204 -25.38 5.50 -0.37
N THR A 205 -24.68 5.32 -1.49
CA THR A 205 -25.26 5.52 -2.83
C THR A 205 -26.30 4.44 -3.12
N LEU A 206 -25.97 3.17 -2.86
CA LEU A 206 -26.88 2.05 -3.05
C LEU A 206 -28.11 2.15 -2.14
N ALA A 207 -27.92 2.46 -0.84
CA ALA A 207 -29.02 2.67 0.10
C ALA A 207 -29.99 3.76 -0.36
N ALA A 208 -29.47 4.87 -0.89
CA ALA A 208 -30.28 5.96 -1.41
C ALA A 208 -31.03 5.59 -2.69
N LEU A 209 -30.43 4.80 -3.59
CA LEU A 209 -31.08 4.32 -4.81
C LEU A 209 -32.20 3.33 -4.52
N GLU A 210 -32.07 2.53 -3.46
CA GLU A 210 -33.13 1.63 -2.96
C GLU A 210 -34.21 2.36 -2.13
N GLY A 211 -34.07 3.66 -1.90
CA GLY A 211 -35.01 4.43 -1.08
C GLY A 211 -34.99 4.05 0.41
N ARG A 212 -33.92 3.39 0.89
CA ARG A 212 -33.75 3.08 2.30
C ARG A 212 -33.19 4.28 3.06
N ALA A 213 -33.36 4.26 4.38
CA ALA A 213 -32.57 5.14 5.24
C ALA A 213 -31.07 4.84 5.00
N VAL A 214 -30.25 5.89 4.97
CA VAL A 214 -28.80 5.77 4.79
C VAL A 214 -28.17 5.75 6.19
N PRO A 215 -27.87 4.58 6.77
CA PRO A 215 -27.23 4.54 8.07
C PRO A 215 -25.79 5.04 7.94
N SER A 216 -25.34 5.80 8.93
CA SER A 216 -23.97 6.30 9.02
C SER A 216 -23.11 5.23 9.68
N HIS A 217 -22.55 4.31 8.90
CA HIS A 217 -21.60 3.30 9.36
C HIS A 217 -20.16 3.70 8.97
N ASP A 218 -19.18 3.31 9.80
CA ASP A 218 -17.77 3.42 9.41
C ASP A 218 -17.40 2.32 8.40
N ASP A 219 -16.29 2.52 7.69
CA ASP A 219 -15.81 1.60 6.67
C ASP A 219 -15.59 0.19 7.22
N LYS A 220 -14.99 0.07 8.41
CA LYS A 220 -14.73 -1.22 9.06
C LYS A 220 -16.01 -2.02 9.30
N THR A 221 -17.07 -1.36 9.75
CA THR A 221 -18.37 -1.99 9.99
C THR A 221 -18.95 -2.50 8.67
N ILE A 222 -18.97 -1.67 7.63
CA ILE A 222 -19.52 -2.04 6.32
C ILE A 222 -18.74 -3.21 5.71
N TRP A 223 -17.41 -3.18 5.75
CA TRP A 223 -16.58 -4.31 5.29
C TRP A 223 -16.90 -5.61 6.03
N THR A 224 -17.08 -5.53 7.36
CA THR A 224 -17.42 -6.70 8.19
C THR A 224 -18.80 -7.24 7.80
N GLU A 225 -19.81 -6.37 7.71
CA GLU A 225 -21.18 -6.75 7.34
C GLU A 225 -21.26 -7.36 5.93
N ALA A 226 -20.45 -6.83 4.98
CA ALA A 226 -20.37 -7.35 3.63
C ALA A 226 -19.74 -8.75 3.58
N ILE A 227 -18.62 -8.96 4.27
CA ILE A 227 -17.90 -10.24 4.31
C ILE A 227 -18.72 -11.31 5.03
N ASP A 228 -19.37 -10.94 6.14
CA ASP A 228 -20.22 -11.86 6.91
C ASP A 228 -21.60 -12.08 6.26
N GLY A 229 -21.96 -11.26 5.25
CA GLY A 229 -23.23 -11.33 4.55
C GLY A 229 -24.44 -10.94 5.41
N THR A 230 -24.22 -10.09 6.43
CA THR A 230 -25.27 -9.69 7.40
C THR A 230 -26.08 -8.48 6.96
N ASP A 231 -25.59 -7.70 5.99
CA ASP A 231 -26.33 -6.60 5.35
C ASP A 231 -26.26 -6.72 3.82
N SER A 232 -27.43 -6.67 3.18
CA SER A 232 -27.55 -6.86 1.72
C SER A 232 -26.94 -5.72 0.91
N ILE A 233 -26.97 -4.49 1.44
CA ILE A 233 -26.40 -3.31 0.77
C ILE A 233 -24.88 -3.31 0.95
N ALA A 234 -24.37 -3.73 2.11
CA ALA A 234 -22.94 -3.91 2.34
C ALA A 234 -22.36 -4.95 1.36
N LEU A 235 -23.04 -6.08 1.19
CA LEU A 235 -22.66 -7.09 0.20
C LEU A 235 -22.66 -6.53 -1.23
N ALA A 236 -23.71 -5.80 -1.62
CA ALA A 236 -23.76 -5.16 -2.93
C ALA A 236 -22.69 -4.06 -3.10
N ALA A 237 -22.30 -3.38 -2.03
CA ALA A 237 -21.22 -2.40 -2.03
C ALA A 237 -19.85 -3.06 -2.23
N LEU A 238 -19.62 -4.23 -1.62
CA LEU A 238 -18.45 -5.07 -1.86
C LEU A 238 -18.37 -5.52 -3.33
N ASP A 239 -19.47 -6.02 -3.89
CA ASP A 239 -19.51 -6.43 -5.30
C ASP A 239 -19.19 -5.24 -6.22
N ARG A 240 -19.79 -4.08 -5.95
CA ARG A 240 -19.52 -2.86 -6.73
C ARG A 240 -18.08 -2.37 -6.57
N PHE A 241 -17.50 -2.49 -5.38
CA PHE A 241 -16.08 -2.20 -5.15
C PHE A 241 -15.19 -3.11 -6.02
N CYS A 242 -15.46 -4.41 -6.06
CA CYS A 242 -14.72 -5.37 -6.87
C CYS A 242 -14.82 -5.07 -8.37
N LEU A 243 -16.01 -4.68 -8.86
CA LEU A 243 -16.21 -4.25 -10.25
C LEU A 243 -15.39 -2.99 -10.57
N ALA A 244 -15.42 -1.98 -9.69
CA ALA A 244 -14.64 -0.76 -9.85
C ALA A 244 -13.12 -1.03 -9.80
N LEU A 245 -12.67 -1.93 -8.90
CA LEU A 245 -11.28 -2.37 -8.84
C LEU A 245 -10.83 -3.04 -10.15
N GLY A 246 -11.65 -3.93 -10.71
CA GLY A 246 -11.38 -4.55 -12.00
C GLY A 246 -11.23 -3.51 -13.12
N ALA A 247 -12.14 -2.54 -13.19
CA ALA A 247 -12.07 -1.46 -14.18
C ALA A 247 -10.82 -0.58 -14.04
N VAL A 248 -10.36 -0.33 -12.80
CA VAL A 248 -9.14 0.43 -12.52
C VAL A 248 -7.88 -0.37 -12.84
N ALA A 249 -7.89 -1.68 -12.59
CA ALA A 249 -6.76 -2.58 -12.82
C ALA A 249 -6.52 -2.86 -14.32
N GLY A 250 -7.59 -2.90 -15.12
CA GLY A 250 -7.56 -3.13 -16.57
C GLY A 250 -8.09 -4.50 -16.99
#